data_AF-A0A4D6WSD2-F1
#
_entry.id   AF-A0A4D6WSD2-F1
#
_cell.length_a   1.000
_cell.length_b   1.000
_cell.length_c   1.000
_cell.angle_alpha   90.00
_cell.angle_beta   90.00
_cell.angle_gamma   90.00
#
_symmetry.space_group_name_H-M   'P 1'
#
loop_
_entity.id
_entity.type
_entity.pdbx_description
1 polymer ?
#
loop_
_entity_poly.entity_id
_entity_poly.type
_entity_poly.pdbx_seq_one_letter_code
_entity_poly.pdbx_strand_id
1 'polypeptide(L)' 'MNLTNKDNWQNLTINDIQEKITNIRKEIIFIKIKQKTQQTIKPNNLKKKKHILAQLLTLETLKLKQQ' A
#
# COMPACT_ATOMS: atom_id res chain seq x y z
N MET A 1 10.05 2.35 13.94
CA MET A 1 9.66 2.06 12.55
C MET A 1 9.37 0.57 12.47
N ASN A 2 8.14 0.16 12.17
CA ASN A 2 7.90 -1.25 11.87
C ASN A 2 8.09 -1.43 10.36
N LEU A 3 9.31 -1.79 9.96
CA LEU A 3 9.66 -2.29 8.62
C LEU A 3 9.08 -3.69 8.42
N THR A 4 7.81 -3.88 8.77
CA THR A 4 7.16 -5.18 8.70
C THR A 4 7.10 -5.61 7.24
N ASN A 5 8.03 -6.50 6.91
CA ASN A 5 7.93 -7.52 5.90
C ASN A 5 8.63 -7.25 4.56
N LYS A 6 9.75 -6.53 4.47
CA LYS A 6 10.54 -6.52 3.19
C LYS A 6 10.76 -7.95 2.66
N ASP A 7 10.90 -8.92 3.57
CA ASP A 7 11.05 -10.33 3.26
C ASP A 7 9.75 -11.02 2.76
N ASN A 8 8.55 -10.65 3.23
CA ASN A 8 7.31 -11.30 2.73
C ASN A 8 6.96 -10.87 1.29
N TRP A 9 7.48 -9.75 0.79
CA TRP A 9 7.15 -9.29 -0.57
C TRP A 9 8.07 -9.86 -1.65
N GLN A 10 9.17 -10.54 -1.29
CA GLN A 10 10.08 -11.12 -2.28
C GLN A 10 9.40 -12.22 -3.11
N ASN A 11 8.53 -13.01 -2.48
CA ASN A 11 7.82 -14.12 -3.10
C ASN A 11 6.58 -13.71 -3.92
N LEU A 12 6.16 -12.45 -3.88
CA LEU A 12 4.97 -12.00 -4.61
C LEU A 12 5.28 -11.86 -6.11
N THR A 13 4.39 -12.33 -6.98
CA THR A 13 4.51 -12.05 -8.41
C THR A 13 4.22 -10.58 -8.72
N ILE A 14 4.63 -10.11 -9.90
CA ILE A 14 4.31 -8.74 -10.35
C ILE A 14 2.79 -8.52 -10.35
N ASN A 15 2.01 -9.53 -10.75
CA ASN A 15 0.56 -9.47 -10.75
C ASN A 15 0.00 -9.29 -9.33
N ASP A 16 0.52 -10.03 -8.34
CA ASP A 16 0.08 -9.89 -6.95
C ASP A 16 0.41 -8.50 -6.38
N ILE A 17 1.56 -7.95 -6.78
CA ILE A 17 1.98 -6.59 -6.40
C ILE A 17 0.99 -5.56 -6.96
N GLN A 18 0.62 -5.68 -8.23
CA GLN A 18 -0.33 -4.79 -8.89
C GLN A 18 -1.74 -4.89 -8.31
N GLU A 19 -2.19 -6.10 -7.98
CA GLU A 19 -3.48 -6.31 -7.31
C GLU A 19 -3.47 -5.62 -5.93
N LYS A 20 -2.41 -5.82 -5.15
CA LYS A 20 -2.26 -5.16 -3.83
C LYS A 20 -2.20 -3.65 -3.97
N ILE A 21 -1.51 -3.09 -4.97
CA ILE A 21 -1.49 -1.64 -5.25
C ILE A 21 -2.91 -1.13 -5.47
N THR A 22 -3.70 -1.83 -6.30
CA THR A 22 -5.08 -1.48 -6.59
C THR A 22 -5.95 -1.49 -5.33
N ASN A 23 -5.80 -2.52 -4.49
CA ASN A 23 -6.53 -2.63 -3.24
C ASN A 23 -6.16 -1.51 -2.24
N ILE A 24 -4.87 -1.21 -2.07
CA ILE A 24 -4.43 -0.11 -1.19
C ILE A 24 -4.94 1.25 -1.71
N ARG A 25 -4.98 1.48 -3.03
CA ARG A 25 -5.55 2.71 -3.61
C ARG A 25 -7.03 2.85 -3.25
N LYS A 26 -7.83 1.78 -3.39
CA LYS A 26 -9.25 1.76 -3.00
C LYS A 26 -9.43 2.08 -1.51
N GLU A 27 -8.61 1.48 -0.65
CA GLU A 27 -8.66 1.76 0.80
C GLU A 27 -8.31 3.21 1.13
N ILE A 28 -7.32 3.81 0.45
CA ILE A 28 -6.98 5.22 0.65
C ILE A 28 -8.17 6.11 0.28
N ILE A 29 -8.85 5.82 -0.83
CA ILE A 29 -10.05 6.55 -1.26
C ILE A 29 -11.14 6.40 -0.19
N PHE A 30 -11.38 5.20 0.30
CA PHE A 30 -12.36 4.95 1.35
C PHE A 30 -12.04 5.70 2.65
N ILE A 31 -10.77 5.76 3.06
CA ILE A 31 -10.34 6.56 4.22
C ILE A 31 -10.62 8.05 3.98
N LYS A 32 -10.34 8.58 2.78
CA LYS A 32 -10.63 9.98 2.45
C LYS A 32 -12.14 10.28 2.45
N ILE A 33 -12.96 9.36 1.96
CA ILE A 33 -14.43 9.48 2.04
C ILE A 33 -14.85 9.57 3.50
N LYS A 34 -14.35 8.66 4.34
CA LYS A 34 -14.62 8.67 5.79
C LYS A 34 -14.20 9.96 6.48
N GLN A 35 -13.02 10.51 6.14
CA GLN A 35 -12.56 11.82 6.61
C GLN A 35 -13.54 12.92 6.25
N LYS A 36 -13.99 12.93 4.99
CA LYS A 36 -14.92 13.97 4.48
C LYS A 36 -16.31 13.85 5.09
N THR A 37 -16.78 12.63 5.36
CA THR A 37 -18.06 12.38 6.04
C THR A 37 -17.95 12.46 7.57
N GLN A 38 -16.84 12.97 8.12
CA GLN A 38 -16.60 13.13 9.56
C GLN A 38 -16.80 11.83 10.38
N GLN A 39 -16.59 10.66 9.76
CA GLN A 39 -16.62 9.39 10.47
C GLN A 39 -15.39 9.26 11.36
N THR A 40 -15.50 8.57 12.49
CA THR A 40 -14.35 8.30 13.36
C THR A 40 -13.37 7.35 12.70
N ILE A 41 -12.14 7.82 12.47
CA ILE A 41 -11.06 7.03 11.87
C ILE A 41 -9.74 7.34 12.56
N LYS A 42 -8.90 6.30 12.67
CA LYS A 42 -7.57 6.44 13.26
C LYS A 42 -6.71 7.37 12.38
N PRO A 43 -6.16 8.47 12.93
CA PRO A 43 -5.36 9.44 12.15
C PRO A 43 -4.19 8.78 11.40
N ASN A 44 -3.57 7.78 12.03
CA ASN A 44 -2.40 7.09 11.49
C ASN A 44 -2.71 6.11 10.36
N ASN A 45 -3.99 5.75 10.11
CA ASN A 45 -4.32 4.79 9.07
C ASN A 45 -3.97 5.30 7.68
N LEU A 46 -4.24 6.58 7.40
CA LEU A 46 -3.89 7.17 6.10
C LEU A 46 -2.37 7.17 5.88
N LYS A 47 -1.60 7.56 6.91
CA LYS A 47 -0.13 7.55 6.87
C LYS A 47 0.42 6.14 6.60
N LYS A 48 -0.10 5.13 7.31
CA LYS A 48 0.29 3.72 7.11
C LYS A 48 -0.02 3.23 5.71
N LYS A 49 -1.22 3.46 5.19
CA LYS A 49 -1.62 3.02 3.85
C LYS A 49 -0.81 3.71 2.74
N LYS A 50 -0.51 5.00 2.88
CA LYS A 50 0.41 5.71 1.98
C LYS A 50 1.82 5.13 2.01
N HIS A 51 2.33 4.81 3.19
CA HIS A 51 3.65 4.18 3.33
C HIS A 51 3.70 2.80 2.66
N ILE A 52 2.67 1.98 2.85
CA ILE A 52 2.57 0.66 2.21
C ILE A 52 2.51 0.81 0.67
N LEU A 53 1.74 1.78 0.17
CA LEU A 53 1.68 2.06 -1.27
C LEU A 53 3.06 2.42 -1.84
N ALA A 54 3.82 3.27 -1.16
CA ALA A 54 5.17 3.64 -1.61
C ALA A 54 6.12 2.44 -1.64
N GLN A 55 6.05 1.55 -0.63
CA GLN A 55 6.83 0.30 -0.61
C GLN A 55 6.47 -0.61 -1.77
N LEU A 56 5.17 -0.80 -2.02
CA LEU A 56 4.66 -1.61 -3.12
C LEU A 56 5.13 -1.10 -4.49
N LEU A 57 5.04 0.20 -4.74
CA LEU A 57 5.53 0.82 -5.97
C LEU A 57 7.05 0.66 -6.13
N THR A 58 7.80 0.76 -5.03
CA THR A 58 9.24 0.53 -5.05
C THR A 58 9.56 -0.91 -5.45
N LEU A 59 8.84 -1.88 -4.89
CA LEU A 59 9.00 -3.29 -5.20
C LEU A 59 8.63 -3.62 -6.65
N GLU A 60 7.55 -3.03 -7.16
CA GLU A 60 7.15 -3.16 -8.57
C GLU A 60 8.29 -2.71 -9.50
N THR A 61 8.82 -1.51 -9.28
CA THR A 61 9.94 -0.98 -10.09
C THR A 61 11.19 -1.84 -9.99
N LEU A 62 11.54 -2.35 -8.81
CA LEU A 62 12.69 -3.22 -8.63
C LEU A 62 12.53 -4.55 -9.38
N LYS A 63 11.33 -5.15 -9.38
CA LYS A 63 11.06 -6.39 -10.14
C LYS A 63 11.07 -6.16 -11.64
N LEU A 64 10.47 -5.06 -12.12
CA LEU A 64 10.49 -4.71 -13.54
C LEU A 64 11.90 -4.44 -14.06
N LYS A 65 12.82 -3.94 -13.23
CA LYS A 65 14.22 -3.73 -13.60
C LYS A 65 15.05 -5.02 -13.63
N GLN A 66 14.61 -6.07 -12.94
CA GLN A 66 15.29 -7.37 -12.89
C GLN A 66 14.87 -8.31 -14.02
N GLN A 67 13.80 -7.97 -14.75
CA GLN A 67 13.40 -8.61 -16.01
C GLN A 67 14.09 -7.94 -17.19
#